data_AF-A0AA38VFW1-F1
#
_entry.id   AF-A0AA38VFW1-F1
#
_cell.length_a   1.000
_cell.length_b   1.000
_cell.length_c   1.000
_cell.angle_alpha   90.00
_cell.angle_beta   90.00
_cell.angle_gamma   90.00
#
_symmetry.space_group_name_H-M   'P 1'
#
loop_
_entity.id
_entity.type
_entity.pdbx_description
1 polymer ?
#
loop_
_entity_poly.entity_id
_entity_poly.type
_entity_poly.pdbx_seq_one_letter_code
_entity_poly.pdbx_strand_id
1 'polypeptide(L)'
;MDQTLDAWLGRRPASLTKEKRVSPTRTRPTLPYAAQNRAATKNHPVAKASTSSSPSDDDFELQRFVDAQNNRGAYANAIAELKAGRKQSHWIWFVFPQIEGLGKSFMSQHYSISGMEEARAYVAHPVLGARLVEAARAVLEGPAPTAADLMKSMPDDALKLRSSMTLFARVSSDKVFQGVLKRYFDGGEDEATVKILEQE
;
A
#
# COMPACT_ATOMS: atom_id res chain seq x y z
N MET A 1 -0.49 -47.15 36.73
CA MET A 1 -1.86 -47.30 37.27
C MET A 1 -2.56 -45.98 37.02
N ASP A 2 -2.93 -45.58 35.80
CA ASP A 2 -3.31 -46.26 34.54
C ASP A 2 -4.77 -45.86 34.21
N GLN A 3 -5.13 -45.92 32.92
CA GLN A 3 -6.40 -45.42 32.40
C GLN A 3 -7.44 -46.55 32.23
N THR A 4 -8.50 -46.25 31.46
CA THR A 4 -9.46 -47.18 30.84
C THR A 4 -10.59 -47.74 31.71
N LEU A 5 -11.82 -47.47 31.23
CA LEU A 5 -13.03 -48.28 31.18
C LEU A 5 -14.15 -47.30 30.77
N ASP A 6 -14.56 -47.18 29.50
CA ASP A 6 -15.24 -48.19 28.65
C ASP A 6 -16.34 -48.98 29.40
N ALA A 7 -17.52 -49.23 28.83
CA ALA A 7 -18.28 -48.68 27.70
C ALA A 7 -19.64 -49.42 27.69
N TRP A 8 -20.74 -48.87 27.15
CA TRP A 8 -21.96 -49.61 26.72
C TRP A 8 -23.01 -48.59 26.20
N LEU A 9 -23.83 -48.85 25.17
CA LEU A 9 -23.79 -49.88 24.13
C LEU A 9 -24.55 -49.38 22.87
N GLY A 10 -24.18 -49.82 21.66
CA GLY A 10 -24.89 -49.50 20.41
C GLY A 10 -24.20 -50.07 19.16
N ARG A 11 -24.41 -51.35 18.86
CA ARG A 11 -23.65 -52.09 17.83
C ARG A 11 -24.45 -52.43 16.55
N ARG A 12 -23.90 -52.01 15.39
CA ARG A 12 -23.74 -52.77 14.10
C ARG A 12 -25.02 -53.19 13.33
N PRO A 13 -24.93 -53.73 12.08
CA PRO A 13 -23.83 -53.80 11.08
C PRO A 13 -24.09 -52.77 9.92
N ALA A 14 -23.71 -52.86 8.63
CA ALA A 14 -22.85 -53.70 7.74
C ALA A 14 -22.42 -52.79 6.53
N SER A 15 -21.18 -52.73 6.00
CA SER A 15 -20.34 -53.66 5.19
C SER A 15 -20.58 -53.66 3.66
N LEU A 16 -19.47 -53.56 2.87
CA LEU A 16 -19.34 -53.61 1.39
C LEU A 16 -19.78 -52.32 0.65
N THR A 17 -19.16 -51.84 -0.45
CA THR A 17 -18.16 -52.42 -1.40
C THR A 17 -16.89 -51.54 -1.62
N LYS A 18 -16.09 -51.84 -2.66
CA LYS A 18 -14.70 -51.38 -2.90
C LYS A 18 -14.50 -49.99 -3.54
N GLU A 19 -13.35 -49.40 -3.20
CA GLU A 19 -12.37 -48.70 -4.05
C GLU A 19 -12.81 -48.06 -5.40
N LYS A 20 -12.61 -46.73 -5.50
CA LYS A 20 -11.52 -46.18 -6.34
C LYS A 20 -11.20 -44.73 -5.96
N ARG A 21 -9.93 -44.43 -5.65
CA ARG A 21 -9.45 -43.06 -5.41
C ARG A 21 -9.17 -42.38 -6.76
N VAL A 22 -9.81 -41.25 -7.02
CA VAL A 22 -9.42 -40.30 -8.08
C VAL A 22 -9.37 -38.91 -7.46
N SER A 23 -8.23 -38.23 -7.60
CA SER A 23 -8.01 -36.89 -7.03
C SER A 23 -8.45 -35.80 -8.00
N PRO A 24 -9.28 -34.82 -7.61
CA PRO A 24 -9.50 -33.61 -8.39
C PRO A 24 -8.28 -32.69 -8.25
N THR A 25 -7.42 -32.65 -9.27
CA THR A 25 -6.25 -31.76 -9.30
C THR A 25 -6.70 -30.30 -9.31
N ARG A 26 -6.24 -29.52 -8.33
CA ARG A 26 -6.57 -28.09 -8.18
C ARG A 26 -5.79 -27.23 -9.19
N THR A 27 -6.26 -27.19 -10.43
CA THR A 27 -5.68 -26.36 -11.50
C THR A 27 -5.66 -24.88 -11.11
N ARG A 28 -4.50 -24.23 -11.21
CA ARG A 28 -4.36 -22.78 -11.02
C ARG A 28 -4.84 -22.07 -12.29
N PRO A 29 -5.75 -21.08 -12.23
CA PRO A 29 -6.00 -20.21 -13.37
C PRO A 29 -4.78 -19.30 -13.59
N THR A 30 -4.08 -19.48 -14.71
CA THR A 30 -3.03 -18.57 -15.16
C THR A 30 -3.67 -17.38 -15.87
N LEU A 31 -3.45 -16.16 -15.37
CA LEU A 31 -3.83 -14.94 -16.07
C LEU A 31 -2.90 -14.70 -17.27
N PRO A 32 -3.40 -14.62 -18.52
CA PRO A 32 -2.58 -14.26 -19.67
C PRO A 32 -2.44 -12.73 -19.76
N TYR A 33 -1.26 -12.19 -19.45
CA TYR A 33 -0.95 -10.80 -19.80
C TYR A 33 -0.56 -10.72 -21.28
N ALA A 34 -1.56 -10.54 -22.14
CA ALA A 34 -1.37 -10.41 -23.58
C ALA A 34 -0.80 -9.03 -23.94
N ALA A 35 0.54 -8.91 -23.96
CA ALA A 35 1.24 -7.73 -24.41
C ALA A 35 1.18 -7.58 -25.95
N GLN A 36 0.09 -7.02 -26.47
CA GLN A 36 -0.06 -6.65 -27.88
C GLN A 36 -0.77 -5.30 -28.05
N ASN A 37 0.00 -4.26 -28.38
CA ASN A 37 -0.23 -3.41 -29.55
C ASN A 37 0.97 -2.48 -29.78
N ARG A 38 1.24 -2.12 -31.04
CA ARG A 38 2.37 -1.27 -31.46
C ARG A 38 1.95 -0.50 -32.72
N ALA A 39 2.51 0.70 -32.89
CA ALA A 39 2.28 1.63 -34.02
C ALA A 39 0.88 2.30 -34.07
N ALA A 40 0.74 3.56 -34.53
CA ALA A 40 1.74 4.62 -34.70
C ALA A 40 1.12 6.04 -34.77
N THR A 41 1.92 7.01 -34.31
CA THR A 41 2.03 8.44 -34.70
C THR A 41 0.84 9.23 -35.31
N LYS A 42 0.69 10.46 -34.81
CA LYS A 42 0.67 11.67 -35.66
C LYS A 42 1.14 12.91 -34.90
N ASN A 43 1.75 13.85 -35.62
CA ASN A 43 2.56 14.94 -35.07
C ASN A 43 1.73 16.13 -34.57
N HIS A 44 2.27 16.91 -33.63
CA HIS A 44 2.02 18.35 -33.49
C HIS A 44 3.33 19.06 -33.12
N PRO A 45 3.83 20.01 -33.93
CA PRO A 45 4.99 20.83 -33.58
C PRO A 45 4.56 22.24 -33.12
N VAL A 46 5.05 22.70 -31.97
CA VAL A 46 4.93 24.11 -31.52
C VAL A 46 6.29 24.59 -31.00
N ALA A 47 6.52 25.90 -31.05
CA ALA A 47 7.85 26.52 -30.94
C ALA A 47 8.44 26.58 -29.52
N LYS A 48 9.76 26.86 -29.47
CA LYS A 48 10.47 27.23 -28.23
C LYS A 48 9.87 28.50 -27.61
N ALA A 49 9.63 28.47 -26.31
CA ALA A 49 9.57 29.66 -25.45
C ALA A 49 10.36 29.37 -24.17
N SER A 50 11.15 30.33 -23.70
CA SER A 50 11.98 30.17 -22.50
C SER A 50 11.35 30.91 -21.31
N THR A 51 10.72 30.16 -20.42
CA THR A 51 10.16 30.63 -19.15
C THR A 51 10.35 29.55 -18.09
N SER A 52 10.68 29.96 -16.86
CA SER A 52 10.80 29.06 -15.72
C SER A 52 9.42 28.62 -15.22
N SER A 53 8.86 27.58 -15.86
CA SER A 53 7.70 26.87 -15.34
C SER A 53 8.09 26.04 -14.12
N SER A 54 7.31 26.12 -13.05
CA SER A 54 7.28 25.07 -12.02
C SER A 54 6.90 23.73 -12.69
N PRO A 55 7.41 22.59 -12.22
CA PRO A 55 7.01 21.30 -12.75
C PRO A 55 5.48 21.11 -12.61
N SER A 56 4.90 20.59 -13.67
CA SER A 56 3.49 20.22 -13.76
C SER A 56 3.25 18.84 -13.15
N ASP A 57 1.99 18.49 -12.88
CA ASP A 57 1.62 17.17 -12.34
C ASP A 57 2.04 16.01 -13.28
N ASP A 58 2.19 16.28 -14.58
CA ASP A 58 2.65 15.33 -15.60
C ASP A 58 4.16 15.05 -15.51
N ASP A 59 4.99 16.02 -15.08
CA ASP A 59 6.46 15.89 -15.04
C ASP A 59 6.96 14.82 -14.03
N PHE A 60 6.10 14.42 -13.10
CA PHE A 60 6.37 13.37 -12.11
C PHE A 60 5.51 12.10 -12.30
N GLU A 61 4.79 11.95 -13.42
CA GLU A 61 3.90 10.81 -13.70
C GLU A 61 2.92 10.48 -12.55
N LEU A 62 2.38 11.49 -11.85
CA LEU A 62 1.57 11.30 -10.62
C LEU A 62 0.30 10.46 -10.85
N GLN A 63 -0.21 10.42 -12.08
CA GLN A 63 -1.36 9.60 -12.48
C GLN A 63 -1.19 8.12 -12.11
N ARG A 64 0.05 7.58 -12.03
CA ARG A 64 0.31 6.19 -11.60
C ARG A 64 -0.31 5.88 -10.23
N PHE A 65 -0.27 6.83 -9.29
CA PHE A 65 -0.89 6.68 -7.98
C PHE A 65 -2.42 6.76 -8.05
N VAL A 66 -2.96 7.67 -8.87
CA VAL A 66 -4.41 7.85 -9.05
C VAL A 66 -5.04 6.58 -9.62
N ASP A 67 -4.43 5.99 -10.64
CA ASP A 67 -4.88 4.75 -11.27
C ASP A 67 -4.79 3.57 -10.29
N ALA A 68 -3.69 3.43 -9.55
CA ALA A 68 -3.51 2.38 -8.55
C ALA A 68 -4.55 2.45 -7.42
N GLN A 69 -4.85 3.66 -6.95
CA GLN A 69 -5.87 3.93 -5.93
C GLN A 69 -7.30 3.67 -6.43
N ASN A 70 -7.58 4.00 -7.69
CA ASN A 70 -8.91 3.82 -8.31
C ASN A 70 -9.17 2.35 -8.70
N ASN A 71 -8.12 1.61 -9.10
CA ASN A 71 -8.20 0.23 -9.55
C ASN A 71 -8.95 -0.66 -8.53
N ARG A 72 -10.11 -1.19 -8.94
CA ARG A 72 -10.99 -2.06 -8.12
C ARG A 72 -11.36 -1.45 -6.75
N GLY A 73 -11.36 -0.12 -6.63
CA GLY A 73 -11.69 0.59 -5.38
C GLY A 73 -10.63 0.45 -4.28
N ALA A 74 -9.37 0.17 -4.62
CA ALA A 74 -8.29 -0.07 -3.66
C ALA A 74 -8.19 1.00 -2.56
N TYR A 75 -8.37 2.28 -2.89
CA TYR A 75 -8.37 3.36 -1.91
C TYR A 75 -9.56 3.34 -0.95
N ALA A 76 -10.78 3.06 -1.44
CA ALA A 76 -11.95 2.94 -0.57
C ALA A 76 -11.82 1.77 0.41
N ASN A 77 -11.24 0.65 -0.06
CA ASN A 77 -10.91 -0.49 0.80
C ASN A 77 -9.82 -0.12 1.84
N ALA A 78 -8.79 0.64 1.45
CA ALA A 78 -7.77 1.13 2.38
C ALA A 78 -8.38 1.99 3.49
N ILE A 79 -9.25 2.95 3.15
CA ILE A 79 -9.95 3.79 4.12
C ILE A 79 -10.86 2.98 5.05
N ALA A 80 -11.56 1.96 4.54
CA ALA A 80 -12.36 1.06 5.36
C ALA A 80 -11.49 0.22 6.33
N GLU A 81 -10.38 -0.34 5.87
CA GLU A 81 -9.43 -1.11 6.68
C GLU A 81 -8.74 -0.25 7.76
N LEU A 82 -8.40 0.99 7.43
CA LEU A 82 -7.82 1.97 8.37
C LEU A 82 -8.83 2.36 9.46
N LYS A 83 -10.07 2.70 9.08
CA LYS A 83 -11.16 3.01 10.03
C LYS A 83 -11.55 1.79 10.89
N ALA A 84 -11.39 0.58 10.38
CA ALA A 84 -11.50 -0.68 11.14
C ALA A 84 -10.26 -1.00 12.01
N GLY A 85 -9.19 -0.20 11.95
CA GLY A 85 -7.97 -0.38 12.73
C GLY A 85 -7.10 -1.56 12.32
N ARG A 86 -7.29 -2.14 11.13
CA ARG A 86 -6.48 -3.27 10.65
C ARG A 86 -6.44 -3.38 9.12
N LYS A 87 -5.27 -3.15 8.55
CA LYS A 87 -4.91 -3.43 7.16
C LYS A 87 -4.98 -4.91 6.82
N GLN A 88 -5.55 -5.23 5.67
CA GLN A 88 -5.74 -6.57 5.12
C GLN A 88 -5.28 -6.66 3.66
N SER A 89 -5.47 -5.61 2.86
CA SER A 89 -5.20 -5.59 1.42
C SER A 89 -3.85 -4.98 1.02
N HIS A 90 -3.47 -5.14 -0.25
CA HIS A 90 -2.14 -4.77 -0.79
C HIS A 90 -2.09 -3.34 -1.39
N TRP A 91 -2.31 -2.32 -0.56
CA TRP A 91 -2.36 -0.91 -0.99
C TRP A 91 -1.26 0.02 -0.43
N ILE A 92 -0.38 -0.49 0.46
CA ILE A 92 0.55 0.35 1.25
C ILE A 92 1.33 1.36 0.38
N TRP A 93 1.92 0.88 -0.72
CA TRP A 93 2.86 1.64 -1.54
C TRP A 93 2.25 2.84 -2.26
N PHE A 94 0.96 2.82 -2.59
CA PHE A 94 0.31 3.89 -3.36
C PHE A 94 -0.72 4.71 -2.56
N VAL A 95 -0.94 4.37 -1.30
CA VAL A 95 -1.72 5.18 -0.33
C VAL A 95 -0.80 5.89 0.66
N PHE A 96 0.28 5.22 1.09
CA PHE A 96 1.37 5.79 1.88
C PHE A 96 2.71 5.54 1.18
N PRO A 97 2.95 6.23 0.04
CA PRO A 97 4.23 6.12 -0.65
C PRO A 97 5.37 6.70 0.19
N GLN A 98 6.56 6.15 -0.01
CA GLN A 98 7.80 6.51 0.68
C GLN A 98 8.85 7.00 -0.34
N ILE A 99 9.91 7.65 0.12
CA ILE A 99 10.99 8.09 -0.77
C ILE A 99 11.74 6.91 -1.41
N GLU A 100 12.34 7.13 -2.58
CA GLU A 100 13.14 6.15 -3.32
C GLU A 100 14.35 5.63 -2.50
N GLY A 101 14.96 4.52 -2.93
CA GLY A 101 16.09 3.88 -2.25
C GLY A 101 15.71 3.03 -1.02
N LEU A 102 14.62 3.36 -0.34
CA LEU A 102 14.09 2.57 0.80
C LEU A 102 13.43 1.24 0.37
N GLY A 103 12.97 1.14 -0.87
CA GLY A 103 12.17 0.02 -1.39
C GLY A 103 12.99 -1.00 -2.20
N LYS A 104 12.91 -2.29 -1.84
CA LYS A 104 13.57 -3.39 -2.57
C LYS A 104 12.65 -4.24 -3.45
N SER A 105 11.33 -4.14 -3.30
CA SER A 105 10.38 -4.82 -4.20
C SER A 105 9.95 -3.89 -5.34
N PHE A 106 9.64 -4.47 -6.50
CA PHE A 106 9.14 -3.72 -7.66
C PHE A 106 8.00 -2.75 -7.31
N MET A 107 7.03 -3.18 -6.50
CA MET A 107 5.92 -2.33 -6.02
C MET A 107 6.39 -1.17 -5.12
N SER A 108 7.48 -1.34 -4.37
CA SER A 108 8.05 -0.28 -3.52
C SER A 108 8.90 0.72 -4.30
N GLN A 109 9.33 0.37 -5.51
CA GLN A 109 10.15 1.22 -6.40
C GLN A 109 9.25 1.95 -7.41
N HIS A 110 8.30 1.26 -8.03
CA HIS A 110 7.35 1.86 -8.96
C HIS A 110 6.44 2.93 -8.31
N TYR A 111 6.14 2.78 -7.02
CA TYR A 111 5.38 3.73 -6.21
C TYR A 111 6.23 4.43 -5.14
N SER A 112 7.56 4.49 -5.28
CA SER A 112 8.33 5.46 -4.50
C SER A 112 8.17 6.87 -5.06
N ILE A 113 8.42 7.85 -4.20
CA ILE A 113 8.55 9.26 -4.53
C ILE A 113 10.05 9.54 -4.78
N SER A 114 10.38 10.17 -5.90
CA SER A 114 11.77 10.40 -6.34
C SER A 114 12.56 11.39 -5.48
N GLY A 115 11.88 12.35 -4.83
CA GLY A 115 12.47 13.32 -3.92
C GLY A 115 11.47 14.35 -3.39
N MET A 116 11.96 15.42 -2.75
CA MET A 116 11.12 16.49 -2.19
C MET A 116 10.20 17.17 -3.22
N GLU A 117 10.61 17.25 -4.48
CA GLU A 117 9.86 17.96 -5.52
C GLU A 117 8.61 17.20 -5.95
N GLU A 118 8.73 15.89 -6.21
CA GLU A 118 7.57 15.03 -6.40
C GLU A 118 6.72 14.96 -5.11
N ALA A 119 7.34 14.94 -3.92
CA ALA A 119 6.59 14.94 -2.66
C ALA A 119 5.73 16.21 -2.50
N ARG A 120 6.25 17.38 -2.92
CA ARG A 120 5.49 18.65 -2.98
C ARG A 120 4.38 18.58 -4.02
N ALA A 121 4.65 18.07 -5.22
CA ALA A 121 3.66 17.91 -6.28
C ALA A 121 2.52 16.95 -5.85
N TYR A 122 2.84 15.81 -5.24
CA TYR A 122 1.87 14.84 -4.71
C TYR A 122 0.92 15.48 -3.68
N VAL A 123 1.42 16.36 -2.80
CA VAL A 123 0.62 17.09 -1.81
C VAL A 123 -0.24 18.19 -2.45
N ALA A 124 0.26 18.85 -3.50
CA ALA A 124 -0.50 19.87 -4.24
C ALA A 124 -1.56 19.28 -5.18
N HIS A 125 -1.32 18.08 -5.73
CA HIS A 125 -2.15 17.44 -6.74
C HIS A 125 -3.59 17.22 -6.22
N PRO A 126 -4.63 17.68 -6.95
CA PRO A 126 -5.98 17.92 -6.41
C PRO A 126 -6.71 16.67 -5.90
N VAL A 127 -6.28 15.46 -6.30
CA VAL A 127 -6.83 14.19 -5.80
C VAL A 127 -5.93 13.53 -4.75
N LEU A 128 -4.61 13.69 -4.85
CA LEU A 128 -3.66 12.86 -4.09
C LEU A 128 -3.40 13.43 -2.69
N GLY A 129 -3.14 14.74 -2.57
CA GLY A 129 -2.95 15.39 -1.28
C GLY A 129 -4.17 15.23 -0.36
N ALA A 130 -5.38 15.44 -0.90
CA ALA A 130 -6.63 15.24 -0.17
C ALA A 130 -6.81 13.79 0.32
N ARG A 131 -6.53 12.79 -0.54
CA ARG A 131 -6.64 11.37 -0.20
C ARG A 131 -5.61 10.90 0.82
N LEU A 132 -4.37 11.39 0.72
CA LEU A 132 -3.30 11.11 1.67
C LEU A 132 -3.64 11.69 3.05
N VAL A 133 -4.18 12.90 3.10
CA VAL A 133 -4.64 13.55 4.33
C VAL A 133 -5.83 12.80 4.95
N GLU A 134 -6.84 12.37 4.18
CA GLU A 134 -7.92 11.51 4.72
C GLU A 134 -7.35 10.20 5.28
N ALA A 135 -6.44 9.53 4.55
CA ALA A 135 -5.85 8.28 4.98
C ALA A 135 -5.03 8.46 6.28
N ALA A 136 -4.25 9.53 6.40
CA ALA A 136 -3.51 9.85 7.62
C ALA A 136 -4.44 10.18 8.80
N ARG A 137 -5.59 10.82 8.57
CA ARG A 137 -6.61 11.06 9.62
C ARG A 137 -7.26 9.74 10.05
N ALA A 138 -7.61 8.87 9.11
CA ALA A 138 -8.12 7.53 9.39
C ALA A 138 -7.12 6.64 10.17
N VAL A 139 -5.81 6.81 9.95
CA VAL A 139 -4.75 6.20 10.78
C VAL A 139 -4.76 6.79 12.20
N LEU A 140 -4.80 8.12 12.33
CA LEU A 140 -4.69 8.84 13.61
C LEU A 140 -5.90 8.63 14.54
N GLU A 141 -7.10 8.58 13.96
CA GLU A 141 -8.40 8.39 14.62
C GLU A 141 -8.77 6.91 14.81
N GLY A 142 -8.08 6.01 14.12
CA GLY A 142 -8.40 4.58 14.08
C GLY A 142 -8.26 3.86 15.44
N PRO A 143 -9.00 2.75 15.65
CA PRO A 143 -9.02 2.04 16.93
C PRO A 143 -7.76 1.18 17.21
N ALA A 144 -6.76 1.19 16.32
CA ALA A 144 -5.52 0.45 16.51
C ALA A 144 -4.67 1.06 17.65
N PRO A 145 -4.20 0.25 18.63
CA PRO A 145 -3.35 0.72 19.71
C PRO A 145 -1.90 0.94 19.26
N THR A 146 -1.42 0.20 18.25
CA THR A 146 -0.06 0.32 17.71
C THR A 146 -0.07 0.31 16.17
N ALA A 147 0.95 0.88 15.53
CA ALA A 147 1.12 0.72 14.09
C ALA A 147 1.38 -0.74 13.68
N ALA A 148 1.96 -1.57 14.56
CA ALA A 148 2.16 -2.99 14.31
C ALA A 148 0.84 -3.78 14.27
N ASP A 149 -0.16 -3.40 15.06
CA ASP A 149 -1.51 -4.00 15.00
C ASP A 149 -2.31 -3.47 13.81
N LEU A 150 -2.17 -2.19 13.48
CA LEU A 150 -2.76 -1.60 12.27
C LEU A 150 -2.23 -2.24 11.00
N MET A 151 -0.92 -2.40 10.88
CA MET A 151 -0.22 -2.83 9.66
C MET A 151 0.15 -4.33 9.66
N LYS A 152 -0.42 -5.12 10.57
CA LYS A 152 -0.09 -6.51 10.94
C LYS A 152 0.01 -7.55 9.80
N SER A 153 -0.43 -7.20 8.59
CA SER A 153 -0.47 -8.10 7.43
C SER A 153 0.88 -8.26 6.71
N MET A 154 1.84 -7.36 6.91
CA MET A 154 3.23 -7.49 6.42
C MET A 154 4.20 -6.87 7.43
N PRO A 155 5.43 -7.41 7.62
CA PRO A 155 6.35 -6.92 8.65
C PRO A 155 6.78 -5.46 8.43
N ASP A 156 7.02 -5.06 7.17
CA ASP A 156 7.57 -3.74 6.85
C ASP A 156 6.51 -2.63 6.72
N ASP A 157 5.22 -2.94 6.80
CA ASP A 157 4.16 -1.96 6.48
C ASP A 157 4.03 -0.87 7.56
N ALA A 158 4.37 -1.19 8.82
CA ALA A 158 4.50 -0.19 9.89
C ALA A 158 5.69 0.76 9.64
N LEU A 159 6.80 0.27 9.07
CA LEU A 159 7.93 1.11 8.70
C LEU A 159 7.59 2.00 7.49
N LYS A 160 6.93 1.45 6.46
CA LYS A 160 6.42 2.22 5.31
C LYS A 160 5.52 3.37 5.73
N LEU A 161 4.64 3.14 6.72
CA LEU A 161 3.85 4.21 7.33
C LEU A 161 4.76 5.29 7.96
N ARG A 162 5.75 4.92 8.78
CA ARG A 162 6.69 5.88 9.40
C ARG A 162 7.46 6.68 8.34
N SER A 163 8.01 6.04 7.32
CA SER A 163 8.73 6.67 6.20
C SER A 163 7.82 7.63 5.42
N SER A 164 6.60 7.22 5.09
CA SER A 164 5.63 8.06 4.38
C SER A 164 5.21 9.29 5.21
N MET A 165 4.86 9.09 6.48
CA MET A 165 4.51 10.20 7.37
C MET A 165 5.68 11.15 7.63
N THR A 166 6.92 10.63 7.64
CA THR A 166 8.14 11.46 7.70
C THR A 166 8.31 12.32 6.46
N LEU A 167 8.26 11.72 5.26
CA LEU A 167 8.35 12.42 3.98
C LEU A 167 7.33 13.56 3.90
N PHE A 168 6.05 13.26 4.14
CA PHE A 168 4.99 14.26 4.01
C PHE A 168 4.93 15.26 5.17
N ALA A 169 5.46 14.93 6.35
CA ALA A 169 5.69 15.89 7.43
C ALA A 169 6.75 16.96 7.10
N ARG A 170 7.68 16.68 6.17
CA ARG A 170 8.72 17.62 5.71
C ARG A 170 8.23 18.57 4.61
N VAL A 171 7.24 18.17 3.80
CA VAL A 171 6.74 18.97 2.65
C VAL A 171 5.33 19.54 2.81
N SER A 172 4.55 19.13 3.82
CA SER A 172 3.18 19.62 4.05
C SER A 172 3.02 20.39 5.35
N SER A 173 2.13 21.38 5.34
CA SER A 173 1.75 22.16 6.53
C SER A 173 0.69 21.47 7.42
N ASP A 174 -0.07 20.50 6.89
CA ASP A 174 -1.07 19.76 7.68
C ASP A 174 -0.40 18.94 8.79
N LYS A 175 -0.90 19.09 10.02
CA LYS A 175 -0.32 18.47 11.22
C LYS A 175 -0.72 17.02 11.44
N VAL A 176 -1.54 16.44 10.56
CA VAL A 176 -1.91 15.02 10.61
C VAL A 176 -0.67 14.11 10.54
N PHE A 177 0.34 14.43 9.72
CA PHE A 177 1.52 13.59 9.53
C PHE A 177 2.37 13.49 10.80
N GLN A 178 2.68 14.64 11.42
CA GLN A 178 3.34 14.67 12.72
C GLN A 178 2.45 14.11 13.85
N GLY A 179 1.12 14.19 13.70
CA GLY A 179 0.16 13.53 14.59
C GLY A 179 0.27 12.00 14.57
N VAL A 180 0.36 11.40 13.38
CA VAL A 180 0.56 9.94 13.20
C VAL A 180 1.93 9.52 13.74
N LEU A 181 2.99 10.28 13.46
CA LEU A 181 4.33 10.05 14.04
C LEU A 181 4.28 10.09 15.57
N LYS A 182 3.61 11.10 16.16
CA LYS A 182 3.44 11.23 17.61
C LYS A 182 2.62 10.09 18.23
N ARG A 183 1.58 9.60 17.54
CA ARG A 183 0.70 8.54 18.08
C ARG A 183 1.34 7.16 18.10
N TYR A 184 2.12 6.82 17.08
CA TYR A 184 2.56 5.43 16.85
C TYR A 184 4.08 5.20 16.85
N PHE A 185 4.87 6.27 16.84
CA PHE A 185 6.33 6.22 16.75
C PHE A 185 7.00 7.21 17.73
N ASP A 186 6.28 7.61 18.78
CA ASP A 186 6.70 8.58 19.81
C ASP A 186 7.17 9.95 19.28
N GLY A 187 6.79 10.29 18.05
CA GLY A 187 7.23 11.50 17.33
C GLY A 187 8.52 11.30 16.51
N GLY A 188 9.14 10.13 16.58
CA GLY A 188 10.37 9.79 15.86
C GLY A 188 10.14 9.64 14.36
N GLU A 189 10.74 10.54 13.58
CA GLU A 189 10.87 10.42 12.12
C GLU A 189 11.67 9.17 11.71
N ASP A 190 11.44 8.65 10.50
CA ASP A 190 12.24 7.57 9.92
C ASP A 190 13.62 8.09 9.47
N GLU A 191 14.66 7.74 10.21
CA GLU A 191 16.05 8.15 9.99
C GLU A 191 16.54 7.90 8.55
N ALA A 192 16.06 6.82 7.91
CA ALA A 192 16.43 6.51 6.53
C ALA A 192 15.79 7.49 5.53
N THR A 193 14.51 7.84 5.71
CA THR A 193 13.85 8.91 4.95
C THR A 193 14.54 10.26 5.18
N VAL A 194 14.80 10.62 6.44
CA VAL A 194 15.47 11.89 6.79
C VAL A 194 16.83 12.01 6.12
N LYS A 195 17.67 10.98 6.21
CA LYS A 195 19.00 10.96 5.63
C LYS A 195 18.99 11.13 4.10
N ILE A 196 17.97 10.65 3.40
CA ILE A 196 17.87 10.81 1.94
C ILE A 196 17.49 12.26 1.60
N LEU A 197 16.51 12.83 2.33
CA LEU A 197 16.08 14.23 2.19
C LEU A 197 17.18 15.26 2.54
N GLU A 198 18.20 14.86 3.29
CA GLU A 198 19.40 15.66 3.63
C GLU A 198 20.53 15.55 2.58
N GLN A 199 20.30 14.83 1.47
CA GLN A 199 21.24 14.67 0.34
C GLN A 199 20.70 15.27 -0.97
N GLU A 200 19.55 15.94 -0.94
CA GLU A 200 18.97 16.76 -2.02
C GLU A 200 19.38 18.24 -1.90
#